data_AF-A0A2E2MKG3-F1
#
_entry.id   AF-A0A2E2MKG3-F1
#
_cell.length_a   1.000
_cell.length_b   1.000
_cell.length_c   1.000
_cell.angle_alpha   90.00
_cell.angle_beta   90.00
_cell.angle_gamma   90.00
#
_symmetry.space_group_name_H-M   'P 1'
#
loop_
_entity.id
_entity.type
_entity.pdbx_description
1 polymer ?
#
loop_
_entity_poly.entity_id
_entity_poly.type
_entity_poly.pdbx_seq_one_letter_code
_entity_poly.pdbx_strand_id
1 'polypeptide(L)'
;ALAVGHLADRLIGKGPLVAKKPSNDKALSRSDMRDIQRLLGEKGFDAGGQDGIAGSKTRRAIKAYQGREGLAPDGHPDSRLLEHLRGNGG
;
A
#
# COMPACT_ATOMS: atom_id res chain seq x y z
N ALA A 1 34.11 -41.08 6.78
CA ALA A 1 33.49 -40.42 5.62
C ALA A 1 32.86 -39.13 6.11
N LEU A 2 33.52 -37.99 5.82
CA LEU A 2 33.04 -37.00 4.85
C LEU A 2 31.70 -36.35 5.24
N ALA A 3 31.77 -35.10 5.72
CA ALA A 3 31.06 -34.01 5.05
C ALA A 3 31.66 -32.67 5.50
N VAL A 4 32.51 -32.12 4.65
CA VAL A 4 32.82 -30.70 4.56
C VAL A 4 31.52 -29.94 4.33
N GLY A 5 31.31 -28.83 5.04
CA GLY A 5 30.10 -28.03 4.97
C GLY A 5 30.37 -26.54 5.15
N HIS A 6 31.18 -26.00 4.24
CA HIS A 6 31.18 -24.62 3.73
C HIS A 6 30.72 -23.47 4.65
N LEU A 7 31.71 -22.78 5.22
CA LEU A 7 31.59 -21.51 5.96
C LEU A 7 31.66 -20.24 5.08
N ALA A 8 31.74 -20.32 3.75
CA ALA A 8 31.93 -19.12 2.93
C ALA A 8 30.82 -18.99 1.90
N ASP A 9 29.88 -18.07 2.10
CA ASP A 9 30.03 -16.74 1.53
C ASP A 9 28.87 -15.84 1.97
N ARG A 10 29.23 -14.69 2.53
CA ARG A 10 28.34 -13.55 2.75
C ARG A 10 28.82 -12.48 1.79
N LEU A 11 27.86 -11.81 1.12
CA LEU A 11 28.01 -10.65 0.24
C LEU A 11 28.15 -10.98 -1.25
N ILE A 12 27.04 -10.93 -1.98
CA ILE A 12 26.93 -10.15 -3.23
C ILE A 12 25.47 -9.74 -3.38
N GLY A 13 25.26 -8.45 -3.66
CA GLY A 13 24.00 -7.74 -3.53
C GLY A 13 22.84 -8.30 -4.36
N LYS A 14 21.64 -8.23 -3.77
CA LYS A 14 20.36 -8.36 -4.46
C LYS A 14 19.34 -7.51 -3.73
N GLY A 15 19.02 -6.36 -4.34
CA GLY A 15 17.80 -5.53 -4.20
C GLY A 15 17.21 -5.27 -2.81
N PRO A 16 16.71 -4.05 -2.52
CA PRO A 16 15.84 -3.88 -1.36
C PRO A 16 14.69 -4.88 -1.47
N LEU A 17 14.55 -5.67 -0.43
CA LEU A 17 13.68 -6.84 -0.31
C LEU A 17 12.33 -6.55 -0.97
N VAL A 18 12.13 -7.15 -2.15
CA VAL A 18 10.82 -7.27 -2.77
C VAL A 18 10.03 -8.16 -1.82
N ALA A 19 9.35 -7.54 -0.86
CA ALA A 19 8.39 -8.19 0.01
C ALA A 19 7.18 -8.59 -0.83
N LYS A 20 7.38 -9.59 -1.71
CA LYS A 20 6.35 -10.39 -2.34
C LYS A 20 5.77 -11.28 -1.24
N LYS A 21 5.02 -10.67 -0.31
CA LYS A 21 4.22 -11.43 0.65
C LYS A 21 2.94 -11.85 -0.08
N PRO A 22 2.68 -13.16 -0.24
CA PRO A 22 1.39 -13.61 -0.70
C PRO A 22 0.44 -13.53 0.50
N SER A 23 -0.52 -12.62 0.46
CA SER A 23 -1.57 -12.59 1.47
C SER A 23 -2.88 -12.38 0.73
N ASN A 24 -3.49 -13.50 0.39
CA ASN A 24 -4.83 -13.65 -0.15
C ASN A 24 -5.91 -13.37 0.94
N ASP A 25 -5.52 -12.72 2.02
CA ASP A 25 -6.36 -12.17 3.08
C ASP A 25 -6.33 -10.64 2.88
N LYS A 26 -7.43 -10.06 2.39
CA LYS A 26 -7.59 -8.71 1.79
C LYS A 26 -7.32 -7.53 2.75
N ALA A 27 -6.28 -7.59 3.57
CA ALA A 27 -5.75 -6.43 4.29
C ALA A 27 -4.80 -5.67 3.35
N LEU A 28 -4.97 -4.35 3.25
CA LEU A 28 -4.09 -3.51 2.44
C LEU A 28 -2.64 -3.67 2.86
N SER A 29 -1.77 -3.95 1.88
CA SER A 29 -0.33 -3.90 2.09
C SER A 29 0.13 -2.45 2.32
N ARG A 30 1.32 -2.27 2.91
CA ARG A 30 1.97 -0.95 2.96
C ARG A 30 2.18 -0.37 1.56
N SER A 31 2.40 -1.22 0.55
CA SER A 31 2.50 -0.78 -0.85
C SER A 31 1.17 -0.26 -1.38
N ASP A 32 0.07 -0.96 -1.07
CA ASP A 32 -1.28 -0.54 -1.45
C ASP A 32 -1.67 0.76 -0.76
N MET A 33 -1.31 0.93 0.51
CA MET A 33 -1.50 2.18 1.23
C MET A 33 -0.76 3.36 0.58
N ARG A 34 0.47 3.13 0.10
CA ARG A 34 1.22 4.15 -0.64
C ARG A 34 0.54 4.51 -1.96
N ASP A 35 0.02 3.51 -2.67
CA ASP A 35 -0.77 3.75 -3.88
C ASP A 35 -2.02 4.56 -3.58
N ILE A 36 -2.75 4.26 -2.50
CA ILE A 36 -3.91 5.05 -2.06
C ILE A 36 -3.49 6.51 -1.82
N GLN A 37 -2.43 6.73 -1.04
CA GLN A 37 -1.93 8.07 -0.73
C GLN A 37 -1.52 8.83 -2.00
N ARG A 38 -0.84 8.17 -2.94
CA ARG A 38 -0.43 8.73 -4.23
C ARG A 38 -1.64 9.10 -5.09
N LEU A 39 -2.56 8.16 -5.29
CA LEU A 39 -3.75 8.33 -6.13
C LEU A 39 -4.70 9.39 -5.55
N LEU A 40 -4.82 9.49 -4.22
CA LEU A 40 -5.54 10.58 -3.57
C LEU A 40 -4.93 11.94 -3.92
N GLY A 41 -3.60 12.05 -3.87
CA GLY A 41 -2.87 13.25 -4.29
C GLY A 41 -3.11 13.61 -5.75
N GLU A 42 -3.08 12.61 -6.65
CA GLU A 42 -3.36 12.79 -8.08
C GLU A 42 -4.80 13.29 -8.34
N LYS A 43 -5.76 12.92 -7.48
CA LYS A 43 -7.15 13.39 -7.54
C LYS A 43 -7.39 14.73 -6.81
N GLY A 44 -6.33 15.31 -6.23
CA GLY A 44 -6.36 16.61 -5.53
C GLY A 44 -6.65 16.54 -4.03
N PHE A 45 -6.52 15.38 -3.39
CA PHE A 45 -6.70 15.19 -1.96
C PHE A 45 -5.36 15.06 -1.22
N ASP A 46 -5.12 15.87 -0.18
CA ASP A 46 -3.90 15.80 0.63
C ASP A 46 -3.96 14.64 1.65
N ALA A 47 -3.44 13.48 1.24
CA ALA A 47 -3.30 12.32 2.10
C ALA A 47 -2.06 12.37 3.01
N GLY A 48 -1.23 13.42 2.92
CA GLY A 48 0.07 13.52 3.56
C GLY A 48 1.16 12.76 2.81
N GLY A 49 2.13 12.21 3.55
CA GLY A 49 3.25 11.47 2.96
C GLY A 49 2.85 10.12 2.40
N GLN A 50 3.51 9.68 1.32
CA GLN A 50 3.37 8.33 0.74
C GLN A 50 4.22 7.31 1.52
N ASP A 51 4.06 7.28 2.84
CA ASP A 51 4.81 6.44 3.79
C ASP A 51 4.17 5.05 4.00
N GLY A 52 2.96 4.86 3.45
CA GLY A 52 2.14 3.66 3.59
C GLY A 52 1.46 3.54 4.95
N ILE A 53 1.34 4.65 5.70
CA ILE A 53 0.73 4.72 7.02
C ILE A 53 -0.60 5.48 6.93
N ALA A 54 -1.69 4.85 7.37
CA ALA A 54 -3.01 5.48 7.44
C ALA A 54 -3.12 6.49 8.59
N GLY A 55 -2.43 7.62 8.48
CA GLY A 55 -2.48 8.72 9.42
C GLY A 55 -3.79 9.49 9.37
N SER A 56 -3.96 10.47 10.27
CA SER A 56 -5.14 11.33 10.33
C SER A 56 -5.36 12.16 9.05
N LYS A 57 -4.27 12.60 8.38
CA LYS A 57 -4.36 13.25 7.05
C LYS A 57 -4.88 12.29 5.98
N THR A 58 -4.30 11.09 5.89
CA THR A 58 -4.73 10.05 4.96
C THR A 58 -6.21 9.72 5.15
N ARG A 59 -6.68 9.49 6.39
CA ARG A 59 -8.09 9.22 6.68
C ARG A 59 -9.03 10.36 6.29
N ARG A 60 -8.60 11.62 6.47
CA ARG A 60 -9.37 12.80 6.02
C ARG A 60 -9.45 12.87 4.50
N ALA A 61 -8.34 12.62 3.81
CA ALA A 61 -8.31 12.56 2.34
C ALA A 61 -9.19 11.45 1.79
N ILE A 62 -9.13 10.25 2.39
CA ILE A 62 -10.00 9.12 2.05
C ILE A 62 -11.47 9.51 2.23
N LYS A 63 -11.82 10.09 3.38
CA LYS A 63 -13.19 10.51 3.68
C LYS A 63 -13.71 11.53 2.66
N ALA A 64 -12.87 12.50 2.30
CA ALA A 64 -13.21 13.52 1.31
C ALA A 64 -13.39 12.92 -0.09
N TYR A 65 -12.53 11.97 -0.49
CA TYR A 65 -12.68 11.24 -1.75
C TYR A 65 -13.94 10.39 -1.76
N GLN A 66 -14.18 9.59 -0.72
CA GLN A 66 -15.40 8.79 -0.58
C GLN A 66 -16.65 9.66 -0.71
N GLY A 67 -16.71 10.80 -0.01
CA GLY A 67 -17.83 11.73 -0.13
C GLY A 67 -18.00 12.32 -1.53
N ARG A 68 -16.91 12.59 -2.25
CA ARG A 68 -16.95 13.09 -3.64
C ARG A 68 -17.47 12.04 -4.63
N GLU A 69 -17.16 10.77 -4.40
CA GLU A 69 -17.57 9.65 -5.26
C GLU A 69 -18.96 9.09 -4.87
N GLY A 70 -19.60 9.63 -3.83
CA GLY A 70 -20.87 9.11 -3.32
C GLY A 70 -20.75 7.81 -2.51
N LEU A 71 -19.53 7.45 -2.10
CA LEU A 71 -19.25 6.32 -1.21
C LEU A 71 -19.48 6.70 0.26
N ALA A 72 -19.59 5.70 1.13
CA ALA A 72 -19.67 5.91 2.57
C ALA A 72 -18.37 6.58 3.09
N PRO A 73 -18.42 7.80 3.66
CA PRO A 73 -17.26 8.57 4.06
C PRO A 73 -16.76 8.13 5.46
N ASP A 74 -16.37 6.86 5.57
CA ASP A 74 -15.84 6.27 6.81
C ASP A 74 -14.37 6.64 7.06
N GLY A 75 -13.63 7.03 6.02
CA GLY A 75 -12.19 7.32 6.07
C GLY A 75 -11.32 6.06 6.22
N HIS A 76 -11.86 4.89 5.93
CA HIS A 76 -11.15 3.62 6.03
C HIS A 76 -10.42 3.32 4.72
N PRO A 77 -9.11 3.05 4.77
CA PRO A 77 -8.42 2.53 3.60
C PRO A 77 -8.78 1.06 3.46
N ASP A 78 -9.47 0.71 2.39
CA ASP A 78 -9.76 -0.68 2.03
C ASP A 78 -9.40 -0.98 0.57
N SER A 79 -9.46 -2.25 0.17
CA SER A 79 -9.14 -2.64 -1.21
C SER A 79 -10.11 -2.06 -2.24
N ARG A 80 -11.41 -1.91 -1.92
CA ARG A 80 -12.39 -1.34 -2.85
C ARG A 80 -12.10 0.14 -3.10
N LEU A 81 -11.70 0.89 -2.07
CA LEU A 81 -11.24 2.26 -2.23
C LEU A 81 -10.06 2.34 -3.21
N LEU A 82 -9.06 1.46 -3.06
CA LEU A 82 -7.93 1.41 -3.99
C LEU A 82 -8.36 1.07 -5.42
N GLU A 83 -9.29 0.13 -5.59
CA GLU A 83 -9.87 -0.21 -6.90
C GLU A 83 -10.59 0.99 -7.53
N HIS A 84 -11.36 1.75 -6.74
CA HIS A 84 -12.00 3.01 -7.16
C HIS A 84 -10.97 4.07 -7.58
N LEU A 85 -9.92 4.23 -6.77
CA LEU A 85 -8.84 5.18 -7.02
C LEU A 85 -8.07 4.86 -8.31
N ARG A 86 -7.85 3.57 -8.59
CA ARG A 86 -7.23 3.08 -9.83
C ARG A 86 -8.13 3.24 -11.07
N GLY A 87 -9.40 3.62 -10.90
CA GLY A 87 -10.36 3.73 -12.00
C GLY A 87 -10.83 2.38 -12.54
N ASN A 88 -10.73 1.33 -11.72
CA ASN A 88 -11.20 -0.02 -12.07
C ASN A 88 -12.51 -0.39 -11.35
N GLY A 89 -13.17 0.60 -10.73
CA GLY A 89 -14.59 0.52 -10.42
C GLY A 89 -15.35 0.74 -11.71
N GLY A 90 -16.01 -0.31 -12.20
CA GLY A 90 -16.65 -0.37 -13.52
C GLY A 90 -17.74 0.66 -13.78
#